data_AF-A6EVY0-F1
#
_entry.id   AF-A6EVY0-F1
#
_cell.length_a   1.000
_cell.length_b   1.000
_cell.length_c   1.000
_cell.angle_alpha   90.00
_cell.angle_beta   90.00
_cell.angle_gamma   90.00
#
_symmetry.space_group_name_H-M   'P 1'
#
loop_
_entity.id
_entity.type
_entity.pdbx_description
1 polymer ?
#
loop_
_entity_poly.entity_id
_entity_poly.type
_entity_poly.pdbx_seq_one_letter_code
_entity_poly.pdbx_strand_id
1 'polypeptide(L)'
;MSKSITSARSFPRPSRNTRSLGFQERPLVSFPIQEVTIDWDRLIDKRPLLLETLDTMPKYLLKPEVLTLLEAETHPMHRLILDLMWCTGARVSEVLAITSASFHDDGYDFGVILKTLKQGAGRPSKRSLQRSPKRFIPILDRDFQTRIQSYLWMGKFRKDERIFPITRQAVSANIDRLIEQVGGDPPFKIGCHTFRHSFAVHLLLHGRPLKFVSQLLGHRSVESTEVYTNVLTFDGAHFLEGVDFH
;
A
#
# COMPACT_ATOMS: atom_id res chain seq x y z
N MET A 1 44.76 26.53 42.59
CA MET A 1 43.64 25.60 42.79
C MET A 1 43.05 25.26 41.43
N SER A 2 42.91 23.96 41.09
CA SER A 2 41.86 23.34 40.25
C SER A 2 41.52 23.98 38.88
N LYS A 3 41.46 23.31 37.72
CA LYS A 3 41.44 21.91 37.28
C LYS A 3 41.63 21.88 35.75
N SER A 4 42.11 20.74 35.26
CA SER A 4 42.18 20.26 33.86
C SER A 4 40.92 20.41 33.01
N ILE A 5 41.05 20.43 31.68
CA ILE A 5 40.29 19.61 30.70
C ILE A 5 41.01 19.59 29.31
N THR A 6 41.60 18.43 29.03
CA THR A 6 41.60 17.62 27.80
C THR A 6 41.77 18.23 26.38
N SER A 7 43.01 18.05 25.88
CA SER A 7 43.43 17.68 24.52
C SER A 7 42.34 17.30 23.48
N ALA A 8 42.24 18.10 22.41
CA ALA A 8 41.55 17.75 21.17
C ALA A 8 42.29 16.61 20.43
N ARG A 9 41.66 15.45 20.29
CA ARG A 9 42.15 14.38 19.39
C ARG A 9 41.59 14.62 17.98
N SER A 10 42.46 14.98 17.05
CA SER A 10 42.18 14.99 15.62
C SER A 10 42.02 13.57 15.09
N PHE A 11 40.92 13.28 14.39
CA PHE A 11 40.72 12.00 13.70
C PHE A 11 41.70 11.87 12.52
N PRO A 12 42.45 10.77 12.38
CA PRO A 12 43.32 10.55 11.23
C PRO A 12 42.49 10.21 9.98
N ARG A 13 42.83 10.81 8.85
CA ARG A 13 42.28 10.43 7.53
C ARG A 13 42.78 9.04 7.15
N PRO A 14 41.95 8.15 6.59
CA PRO A 14 42.39 6.82 6.23
C PRO A 14 43.36 6.88 5.04
N SER A 15 44.53 6.27 5.22
CA SER A 15 45.53 6.06 4.18
C SER A 15 44.99 5.10 3.11
N ARG A 16 45.09 5.49 1.83
CA ARG A 16 44.92 4.57 0.69
C ARG A 16 46.01 3.50 0.77
N ASN A 17 45.66 2.32 1.26
CA ASN A 17 46.40 1.11 0.99
C ASN A 17 45.42 -0.03 0.74
N THR A 18 45.28 -0.34 -0.55
CA THR A 18 44.49 -1.41 -1.12
C THR A 18 45.07 -2.75 -0.71
N ARG A 19 44.49 -3.37 0.32
CA ARG A 19 44.52 -4.83 0.46
C ARG A 19 43.11 -5.31 0.21
N SER A 20 42.91 -5.88 -0.97
CA SER A 20 41.71 -6.61 -1.36
C SER A 20 41.51 -7.78 -0.39
N LEU A 21 40.74 -7.56 0.68
CA LEU A 21 40.07 -8.67 1.32
C LEU A 21 39.17 -9.29 0.26
N GLY A 22 39.54 -10.48 -0.21
CA GLY A 22 38.71 -11.29 -1.07
C GLY A 22 37.42 -11.61 -0.32
N PHE A 23 36.41 -10.76 -0.50
CA PHE A 23 35.04 -11.19 -0.32
C PHE A 23 34.82 -12.23 -1.41
N GLN A 24 34.91 -13.51 -1.04
CA GLN A 24 34.20 -14.52 -1.81
C GLN A 24 32.76 -14.02 -1.90
N GLU A 25 32.30 -13.73 -3.12
CA GLU A 25 30.88 -13.57 -3.40
C GLU A 25 30.22 -14.86 -2.94
N ARG A 26 29.66 -14.84 -1.73
CA ARG A 26 28.68 -15.85 -1.36
C ARG A 26 27.57 -15.72 -2.39
N PRO A 27 27.10 -16.81 -3.03
CA PRO A 27 25.91 -16.72 -3.85
C PRO A 27 24.84 -16.06 -2.97
N LEU A 28 24.24 -14.99 -3.48
CA LEU A 28 23.11 -14.34 -2.82
C LEU A 28 22.06 -15.44 -2.64
N VAL A 29 21.98 -15.97 -1.43
CA VAL A 29 20.90 -16.88 -1.04
C VAL A 29 19.64 -16.05 -1.18
N SER A 30 18.90 -16.25 -2.27
CA SER A 30 17.67 -15.51 -2.60
C SER A 30 16.57 -15.97 -1.66
N PHE A 31 16.56 -15.44 -0.43
CA PHE A 31 15.56 -15.75 0.56
C PHE A 31 14.98 -14.49 1.21
N PRO A 32 13.65 -14.28 1.15
CA PRO A 32 12.75 -14.87 0.16
C PRO A 32 11.84 -13.84 -0.50
N ILE A 33 11.89 -13.80 -1.82
CA ILE A 33 10.65 -13.71 -2.60
C ILE A 33 10.86 -14.73 -3.71
N GLN A 34 10.41 -15.96 -3.49
CA GLN A 34 10.09 -16.85 -4.61
C GLN A 34 9.20 -16.03 -5.56
N GLU A 35 9.49 -16.03 -6.85
CA GLU A 35 8.53 -15.49 -7.81
C GLU A 35 7.23 -16.28 -7.64
N VAL A 36 6.22 -15.63 -7.05
CA VAL A 36 4.90 -16.25 -6.85
C VAL A 36 4.12 -16.08 -8.15
N THR A 37 3.97 -17.17 -8.88
CA THR A 37 3.22 -17.21 -10.16
C THR A 37 1.73 -17.33 -9.90
N ILE A 38 1.03 -16.21 -9.79
CA ILE A 38 -0.41 -16.21 -9.50
C ILE A 38 -1.22 -16.49 -10.78
N ASP A 39 -2.03 -17.55 -10.76
CA ASP A 39 -3.06 -17.83 -11.76
C ASP A 39 -4.33 -17.00 -11.45
N TRP A 40 -4.44 -15.85 -12.12
CA TRP A 40 -5.54 -14.91 -11.88
C TRP A 40 -6.89 -15.44 -12.35
N ASP A 41 -6.95 -16.14 -13.48
CA ASP A 41 -8.20 -16.62 -14.07
C ASP A 41 -8.84 -17.66 -13.16
N ARG A 42 -8.04 -18.62 -12.68
CA ARG A 42 -8.48 -19.60 -11.68
C ARG A 42 -8.98 -18.94 -10.40
N LEU A 43 -8.31 -17.88 -9.91
CA LEU A 43 -8.75 -17.17 -8.71
C LEU A 43 -10.05 -16.39 -8.92
N ILE A 44 -10.25 -15.81 -10.11
CA ILE A 44 -11.50 -15.14 -10.49
C ILE A 44 -12.64 -16.15 -10.48
N ASP A 45 -12.46 -17.32 -11.11
CA ASP A 45 -13.46 -18.38 -11.21
C ASP A 45 -13.81 -19.01 -9.85
N LYS A 46 -12.83 -19.10 -8.94
CA LYS A 46 -13.02 -19.66 -7.59
C LYS A 46 -13.65 -18.69 -6.60
N ARG A 47 -13.49 -17.37 -6.80
CA ARG A 47 -13.94 -16.35 -5.85
C ARG A 47 -15.43 -16.43 -5.49
N PRO A 48 -16.38 -16.69 -6.42
CA PRO A 48 -17.80 -16.82 -6.08
C PRO A 48 -18.04 -17.87 -4.99
N LEU A 49 -17.45 -19.06 -5.12
CA LEU A 49 -17.58 -20.13 -4.14
C LEU A 49 -16.95 -19.76 -2.80
N LEU A 50 -15.81 -19.06 -2.80
CA LEU A 50 -15.18 -18.55 -1.57
C LEU A 50 -16.08 -17.54 -0.85
N LEU A 51 -16.65 -16.58 -1.57
CA LEU A 51 -17.53 -15.56 -0.99
C LEU A 51 -18.87 -16.15 -0.49
N GLU A 52 -19.33 -17.25 -1.08
CA GLU A 52 -20.51 -17.99 -0.62
C GLU A 52 -20.20 -18.87 0.60
N THR A 53 -19.01 -19.47 0.67
CA THR A 53 -18.64 -20.39 1.76
C THR A 53 -18.23 -19.63 3.04
N LEU A 54 -17.71 -18.41 2.91
CA LEU A 54 -17.13 -17.64 4.01
C LEU A 54 -17.77 -16.26 4.13
N ASP A 55 -18.87 -16.16 4.87
CA ASP A 55 -19.64 -14.92 5.10
C ASP A 55 -18.80 -13.75 5.64
N THR A 56 -17.72 -14.04 6.37
CA THR A 56 -16.83 -13.02 6.92
C THR A 56 -15.93 -12.39 5.86
N MET A 57 -15.72 -13.06 4.73
CA MET A 57 -14.80 -12.62 3.70
C MET A 57 -15.29 -11.32 3.06
N PRO A 58 -14.53 -10.22 3.16
CA PRO A 58 -14.93 -8.98 2.52
C PRO A 58 -14.83 -9.13 0.99
N LYS A 59 -15.71 -8.44 0.27
CA LYS A 59 -15.69 -8.37 -1.20
C LYS A 59 -14.41 -7.68 -1.68
N TYR A 60 -13.71 -8.32 -2.61
CA TYR A 60 -12.43 -7.84 -3.15
C TYR A 60 -12.31 -8.13 -4.66
N LEU A 61 -11.67 -7.20 -5.36
CA LEU A 61 -11.18 -7.38 -6.73
C LEU A 61 -9.77 -7.99 -6.73
N LEU A 62 -9.46 -8.78 -7.75
CA LEU A 62 -8.13 -9.27 -8.07
C LEU A 62 -7.39 -8.23 -8.94
N LYS A 63 -6.06 -8.38 -9.04
CA LYS A 63 -5.20 -7.38 -9.71
C LYS A 63 -5.69 -7.03 -11.13
N PRO A 64 -6.01 -7.99 -12.02
CA PRO A 64 -6.46 -7.64 -13.38
C PRO A 64 -7.72 -6.77 -13.39
N GLU A 65 -8.72 -7.10 -12.56
CA GLU A 65 -9.96 -6.31 -12.46
C GLU A 65 -9.72 -4.90 -11.94
N VAL A 66 -8.81 -4.73 -10.97
CA VAL A 66 -8.41 -3.41 -10.50
C VAL A 66 -7.73 -2.63 -11.62
N LEU A 67 -6.81 -3.26 -12.35
CA LEU A 67 -6.12 -2.61 -13.48
C LEU A 67 -7.11 -2.15 -14.56
N THR A 68 -8.13 -2.95 -14.88
CA THR A 68 -9.19 -2.54 -15.83
C THR A 68 -9.88 -1.24 -15.39
N LEU A 69 -10.27 -1.12 -14.12
CA LEU A 69 -10.90 0.10 -13.60
C LEU A 69 -9.93 1.29 -13.60
N LEU A 70 -8.67 1.02 -13.27
CA LEU A 70 -7.60 2.01 -13.24
C LEU A 70 -7.29 2.55 -14.65
N GLU A 71 -7.24 1.68 -15.66
CA GLU A 71 -7.00 2.04 -17.07
C GLU A 71 -8.16 2.82 -17.68
N ALA A 72 -9.40 2.51 -17.29
CA ALA A 72 -10.59 3.23 -17.74
C ALA A 72 -10.69 4.67 -17.20
N GLU A 73 -9.98 4.99 -16.11
CA GLU A 73 -10.02 6.30 -15.47
C GLU A 73 -9.07 7.30 -16.16
N THR A 74 -9.66 8.24 -16.89
CA THR A 74 -8.90 9.25 -17.65
C THR A 74 -8.65 10.53 -16.86
N HIS A 75 -9.45 10.83 -15.83
CA HIS A 75 -9.31 12.08 -15.09
C HIS A 75 -8.15 11.98 -14.08
N PRO A 76 -7.09 12.82 -14.19
CA PRO A 76 -5.84 12.65 -13.43
C PRO A 76 -6.02 12.57 -11.90
N MET A 77 -6.92 13.40 -11.35
CA MET A 77 -7.23 13.38 -9.91
C MET A 77 -7.90 12.07 -9.48
N HIS A 78 -8.89 11.60 -10.24
CA HIS A 78 -9.63 10.39 -9.90
C HIS A 78 -8.73 9.18 -10.03
N ARG A 79 -7.92 9.12 -11.10
CA ARG A 79 -6.87 8.11 -11.32
C ARG A 79 -5.95 8.03 -10.10
N LEU A 80 -5.42 9.17 -9.67
CA LEU A 80 -4.51 9.28 -8.53
C LEU A 80 -5.16 8.83 -7.21
N ILE A 81 -6.44 9.15 -6.99
CA ILE A 81 -7.18 8.69 -5.81
C ILE A 81 -7.32 7.16 -5.80
N LEU A 82 -7.67 6.56 -6.93
CA LEU A 82 -7.80 5.11 -7.06
C LEU A 82 -6.46 4.40 -6.89
N ASP A 83 -5.40 4.91 -7.52
CA ASP A 83 -4.04 4.37 -7.34
C ASP A 83 -3.60 4.44 -5.88
N LEU A 84 -3.85 5.55 -5.18
CA LEU A 84 -3.51 5.67 -3.77
C LEU A 84 -4.29 4.64 -2.93
N MET A 85 -5.59 4.43 -3.19
CA MET A 85 -6.35 3.40 -2.49
C MET A 85 -5.81 1.99 -2.79
N TRP A 86 -5.49 1.70 -4.05
CA TRP A 86 -4.98 0.41 -4.50
C TRP A 86 -3.56 0.12 -3.99
N CYS A 87 -2.61 1.02 -4.18
CA CYS A 87 -1.19 0.79 -3.88
C CYS A 87 -0.84 0.93 -2.39
N THR A 88 -1.73 1.52 -1.58
CA THR A 88 -1.45 1.77 -0.15
C THR A 88 -2.47 1.16 0.80
N GLY A 89 -3.59 0.64 0.27
CA GLY A 89 -4.71 0.16 1.07
C GLY A 89 -5.36 1.25 1.93
N ALA A 90 -5.10 2.54 1.67
CA ALA A 90 -5.65 3.64 2.44
C ALA A 90 -7.18 3.66 2.40
N ARG A 91 -7.81 4.05 3.51
CA ARG A 91 -9.25 4.40 3.47
C ARG A 91 -9.41 5.67 2.64
N VAL A 92 -10.52 5.79 1.91
CA VAL A 92 -10.83 7.02 1.13
C VAL A 92 -10.75 8.30 1.96
N SER A 93 -11.11 8.27 3.26
CA SER A 93 -10.94 9.43 4.14
C SER A 93 -9.49 9.79 4.44
N GLU A 94 -8.59 8.81 4.45
CA GLU A 94 -7.16 9.05 4.60
C GLU A 94 -6.60 9.63 3.30
N VAL A 95 -7.01 9.09 2.14
CA VAL A 95 -6.62 9.60 0.82
C VAL A 95 -7.07 11.05 0.65
N LEU A 96 -8.34 11.36 0.91
CA LEU A 96 -8.87 12.73 0.82
C LEU A 96 -8.28 13.70 1.87
N ALA A 97 -7.53 13.20 2.85
CA ALA A 97 -6.83 14.03 3.84
C ALA A 97 -5.36 14.28 3.48
N ILE A 98 -4.85 13.71 2.39
CA ILE A 98 -3.49 13.90 1.90
C ILE A 98 -3.26 15.37 1.52
N THR A 99 -2.11 15.88 1.95
CA THR A 99 -1.57 17.18 1.54
C THR A 99 -0.27 16.97 0.75
N SER A 100 0.24 18.01 0.09
CA SER A 100 1.53 17.93 -0.62
C SER A 100 2.67 17.48 0.32
N ALA A 101 2.65 17.91 1.58
CA ALA A 101 3.61 17.51 2.61
C ALA A 101 3.46 16.07 3.13
N SER A 102 2.48 15.30 2.63
CA SER A 102 2.34 13.90 3.02
C SER A 102 3.29 12.99 2.24
N PHE A 103 3.71 13.39 1.04
CA PHE A 103 4.68 12.67 0.24
C PHE A 103 6.10 12.99 0.72
N HIS A 104 6.93 11.95 0.80
CA HIS A 104 8.31 12.04 1.23
C HIS A 104 9.19 11.29 0.24
N ASP A 105 10.31 11.90 -0.08
CA ASP A 105 11.40 11.35 -0.88
C ASP A 105 12.68 11.69 -0.13
N ASP A 106 13.37 10.66 0.35
CA ASP A 106 14.66 10.80 1.06
C ASP A 106 15.86 10.41 0.17
N GLY A 107 15.63 10.18 -1.12
CA GLY A 107 16.63 9.70 -2.08
C GLY A 107 16.83 8.18 -2.07
N TYR A 108 16.33 7.48 -1.06
CA TYR A 108 16.30 6.01 -1.00
C TYR A 108 14.90 5.49 -1.34
N ASP A 109 13.89 5.98 -0.61
CA ASP A 109 12.50 5.59 -0.73
C ASP A 109 11.62 6.80 -1.04
N PHE A 110 10.73 6.63 -2.02
CA PHE A 110 9.60 7.52 -2.23
C PHE A 110 8.36 6.88 -1.63
N GLY A 111 7.56 7.67 -0.90
CA GLY A 111 6.32 7.14 -0.32
C GLY A 111 5.39 8.21 0.25
N VAL A 112 4.33 7.73 0.88
CA VAL A 112 3.29 8.58 1.47
C VAL A 112 3.15 8.30 2.96
N ILE A 113 3.08 9.36 3.76
CA ILE A 113 2.75 9.29 5.17
C ILE A 113 1.25 9.47 5.35
N LEU A 114 0.59 8.39 5.79
CA LEU A 114 -0.84 8.40 6.10
C LEU A 114 -1.07 8.61 7.59
N LYS A 115 -2.04 9.47 7.92
CA LYS A 115 -2.53 9.65 9.28
C LYS A 115 -3.77 8.78 9.48
N THR A 116 -3.68 7.79 10.34
CA THR A 116 -4.84 6.96 10.67
C THR A 116 -5.83 7.79 11.48
N LEU A 117 -6.91 8.24 10.83
CA LEU A 117 -7.96 9.00 11.49
C LEU A 117 -8.67 8.10 12.50
N LYS A 118 -8.68 8.52 13.77
CA LYS A 118 -9.29 7.74 14.85
C LYS A 118 -10.78 7.55 14.54
N GLN A 119 -11.23 6.31 14.42
CA GLN A 119 -12.66 6.00 14.38
C GLN A 119 -13.25 6.34 15.76
N GLY A 120 -14.00 7.43 15.80
CA GLY A 120 -14.78 7.89 16.94
C GLY A 120 -15.98 8.67 16.42
N ALA A 121 -17.07 8.71 17.18
CA ALA A 121 -18.24 9.50 16.82
C ALA A 121 -17.88 11.00 16.77
N GLY A 122 -18.23 11.68 15.67
CA GLY A 122 -18.02 13.12 15.48
C GLY A 122 -16.80 13.51 14.65
N ARG A 123 -16.70 14.81 14.33
CA ARG A 123 -15.58 15.40 13.57
C ARG A 123 -14.29 15.34 14.41
N PRO A 124 -13.18 14.77 13.90
CA PRO A 124 -11.93 14.69 14.66
C PRO A 124 -11.44 16.09 15.07
N SER A 125 -11.16 16.30 16.35
CA SER A 125 -10.56 17.55 16.82
C SER A 125 -9.13 17.71 16.29
N LYS A 126 -8.64 18.95 16.16
CA LYS A 126 -7.26 19.25 15.75
C LYS A 126 -6.22 18.52 16.62
N ARG A 127 -6.50 18.39 17.92
CA ARG A 127 -5.68 17.66 18.89
C ARG A 127 -5.70 16.15 18.67
N SER A 128 -6.85 15.58 18.31
CA SER A 128 -6.97 14.17 17.94
C SER A 128 -6.17 13.84 16.67
N LEU A 129 -6.24 14.71 15.66
CA LEU A 129 -5.50 14.58 14.41
C LEU A 129 -3.97 14.63 14.60
N GLN A 130 -3.48 15.42 15.56
CA GLN A 130 -2.04 15.47 15.88
C GLN A 130 -1.55 14.19 16.55
N ARG A 131 -2.40 13.51 17.31
CA ARG A 131 -2.08 12.27 18.04
C ARG A 131 -2.40 11.00 17.25
N SER A 132 -2.97 11.13 16.05
CA SER A 132 -3.23 10.01 15.16
C SER A 132 -1.93 9.31 14.80
N PRO A 133 -1.86 7.97 14.89
CA PRO A 133 -0.68 7.24 14.47
C PRO A 133 -0.45 7.48 12.97
N LYS A 134 0.82 7.69 12.63
CA LYS A 134 1.28 7.87 11.25
C LYS A 134 1.91 6.58 10.78
N ARG A 135 1.76 6.27 9.50
CA ARG A 135 2.45 5.17 8.83
C ARG A 135 3.01 5.66 7.51
N PHE A 136 4.26 5.31 7.25
CA PHE A 136 4.89 5.51 5.95
C PHE A 136 4.61 4.28 5.09
N ILE A 137 4.21 4.51 3.85
CA ILE A 137 3.97 3.45 2.86
C ILE A 137 4.85 3.74 1.65
N PRO A 138 5.86 2.88 1.37
CA PRO A 138 6.70 3.05 0.20
C PRO A 138 5.88 2.81 -1.07
N ILE A 139 6.15 3.61 -2.10
CA ILE A 139 5.54 3.50 -3.41
C ILE A 139 6.67 3.15 -4.37
N LEU A 140 6.73 1.89 -4.81
CA LEU A 140 7.85 1.37 -5.61
C LEU A 140 7.67 1.61 -7.12
N ASP A 141 6.42 1.75 -7.57
CA ASP A 141 6.08 1.94 -8.99
C ASP A 141 6.51 3.34 -9.47
N ARG A 142 7.43 3.38 -10.43
CA ARG A 142 8.02 4.61 -10.98
C ARG A 142 7.04 5.44 -11.81
N ASP A 143 6.12 4.80 -12.52
CA ASP A 143 5.10 5.51 -13.30
C ASP A 143 4.10 6.17 -12.35
N PHE A 144 3.77 5.47 -11.26
CA PHE A 144 2.91 6.03 -10.22
C PHE A 144 3.60 7.19 -9.47
N GLN A 145 4.88 7.06 -9.13
CA GLN A 145 5.68 8.18 -8.58
C GLN A 145 5.65 9.40 -9.50
N THR A 146 5.87 9.19 -10.81
CA THR A 146 5.86 10.25 -11.82
C THR A 146 4.50 10.92 -11.91
N ARG A 147 3.41 10.15 -11.85
CA ARG A 147 2.03 10.67 -11.84
C ARG A 147 1.75 11.52 -10.60
N ILE A 148 2.19 11.09 -9.42
CA ILE A 148 2.08 11.87 -8.17
C ILE A 148 2.82 13.20 -8.32
N GLN A 149 4.10 13.16 -8.72
CA GLN A 149 4.93 14.36 -8.85
C GLN A 149 4.35 15.34 -9.87
N SER A 150 3.90 14.84 -11.02
CA SER A 150 3.27 15.66 -12.07
C SER A 150 2.00 16.34 -11.55
N TYR A 151 1.13 15.61 -10.83
CA TYR A 151 -0.08 16.16 -10.25
C TYR A 151 0.22 17.26 -9.21
N LEU A 152 1.20 17.02 -8.33
CA LEU A 152 1.62 18.00 -7.33
C LEU A 152 2.21 19.27 -7.96
N TRP A 153 3.05 19.11 -8.99
CA TRP A 153 3.67 20.21 -9.72
C TRP A 153 2.63 21.11 -10.40
N MET A 154 1.65 20.50 -11.08
CA MET A 154 0.58 21.25 -11.76
C MET A 154 -0.36 21.97 -10.78
N GLY A 155 -0.69 21.33 -9.66
CA GLY A 155 -1.68 21.84 -8.71
C GLY A 155 -1.20 23.02 -7.84
N LYS A 156 0.11 23.25 -7.72
CA LYS A 156 0.71 24.34 -6.92
C LYS A 156 0.13 24.47 -5.50
N PHE A 157 -0.14 23.34 -4.86
CA PHE A 157 -0.80 23.27 -3.56
C PHE A 157 0.05 23.89 -2.43
N ARG A 158 -0.60 24.56 -1.47
CA ARG A 158 0.06 24.97 -0.23
C ARG A 158 0.39 23.73 0.62
N LYS A 159 1.38 23.84 1.51
CA LYS A 159 1.92 22.70 2.29
C LYS A 159 0.86 21.91 3.08
N ASP A 160 -0.08 22.61 3.70
CA ASP A 160 -1.14 22.02 4.54
C ASP A 160 -2.51 21.93 3.83
N GLU A 161 -2.54 22.25 2.53
CA GLU A 161 -3.74 22.17 1.71
C GLU A 161 -3.98 20.73 1.26
N ARG A 162 -5.24 20.30 1.32
CA ARG A 162 -5.63 18.99 0.80
C ARG A 162 -5.54 19.02 -0.72
N ILE A 163 -4.87 18.03 -1.29
CA ILE A 163 -4.67 17.98 -2.75
C ILE A 163 -5.90 17.47 -3.50
N PHE A 164 -6.91 16.95 -2.78
CA PHE A 164 -8.16 16.44 -3.34
C PHE A 164 -9.36 17.24 -2.81
N PRO A 165 -9.88 18.21 -3.57
CA PRO A 165 -11.01 19.03 -3.16
C PRO A 165 -12.36 18.36 -3.44
N ILE A 166 -12.49 17.06 -3.16
CA ILE A 166 -13.73 16.31 -3.41
C ILE A 166 -14.21 15.54 -2.18
N THR A 167 -15.50 15.19 -2.20
CA THR A 167 -16.14 14.43 -1.12
C THR A 167 -16.00 12.92 -1.35
N ARG A 168 -16.26 12.14 -0.30
CA ARG A 168 -16.33 10.67 -0.42
C ARG A 168 -17.41 10.25 -1.42
N GLN A 169 -18.54 10.94 -1.41
CA GLN A 169 -19.67 10.67 -2.31
C GLN A 169 -19.26 10.87 -3.77
N ALA A 170 -18.47 11.91 -4.08
CA ALA A 170 -17.94 12.12 -5.43
C ALA A 170 -16.99 11.00 -5.86
N VAL A 171 -16.15 10.48 -4.96
CA VAL A 171 -15.31 9.30 -5.25
C VAL A 171 -16.16 8.07 -5.52
N SER A 172 -17.20 7.83 -4.71
CA SER A 172 -18.13 6.72 -4.93
C SER A 172 -18.86 6.82 -6.27
N ALA A 173 -19.43 7.99 -6.59
CA ALA A 173 -20.10 8.21 -7.87
C ALA A 173 -19.15 8.02 -9.06
N ASN A 174 -17.87 8.42 -8.92
CA ASN A 174 -16.89 8.16 -9.96
C ASN A 174 -16.59 6.66 -10.13
N ILE A 175 -16.53 5.88 -9.05
CA ILE A 175 -16.37 4.43 -9.13
C ILE A 175 -17.58 3.80 -9.84
N ASP A 176 -18.80 4.22 -9.49
CA ASP A 176 -20.03 3.74 -10.14
C ASP A 176 -19.99 4.03 -11.66
N ARG A 177 -19.62 5.26 -12.04
CA ARG A 177 -19.42 5.66 -13.44
C ARG A 177 -18.37 4.81 -14.17
N LEU A 178 -17.26 4.47 -13.51
CA LEU A 178 -16.21 3.63 -14.12
C LEU A 178 -16.70 2.21 -14.37
N ILE A 179 -17.48 1.65 -13.45
CA ILE A 179 -18.07 0.31 -13.61
C ILE A 179 -19.01 0.31 -14.83
N GLU A 180 -19.87 1.33 -14.95
CA GLU A 180 -20.74 1.50 -16.12
C GLU A 180 -19.93 1.66 -17.43
N GLN A 181 -18.81 2.41 -17.39
CA GLN A 181 -17.96 2.66 -18.55
C GLN A 181 -17.21 1.41 -19.02
N VAL A 182 -16.65 0.63 -18.09
CA VAL A 182 -15.95 -0.63 -18.41
C VAL A 182 -16.92 -1.67 -18.99
N GLY A 183 -18.18 -1.61 -18.56
CA GLY A 183 -19.21 -2.54 -18.98
C GLY A 183 -19.10 -3.90 -18.29
N GLY A 184 -20.17 -4.68 -18.40
CA GLY A 184 -20.31 -5.99 -17.75
C GLY A 184 -21.00 -5.92 -16.39
N ASP A 185 -21.43 -7.09 -15.92
CA ASP A 185 -22.01 -7.23 -14.57
C ASP A 185 -20.87 -7.44 -13.56
N PRO A 186 -20.63 -6.48 -12.63
CA PRO A 186 -19.63 -6.68 -11.62
C PRO A 186 -20.07 -7.84 -10.70
N PRO A 187 -19.13 -8.65 -10.20
CA PRO A 187 -19.43 -9.82 -9.35
C PRO A 187 -20.13 -9.43 -8.03
N PHE A 188 -20.03 -8.16 -7.65
CA PHE A 188 -20.68 -7.56 -6.49
C PHE A 188 -20.59 -6.03 -6.60
N LYS A 189 -21.28 -5.31 -5.71
CA LYS A 189 -21.13 -3.85 -5.59
C LYS A 189 -19.69 -3.47 -5.21
N ILE A 190 -18.98 -2.82 -6.12
CA ILE A 190 -17.62 -2.32 -5.93
C ILE A 190 -17.69 -0.91 -5.32
N GLY A 191 -16.82 -0.61 -4.36
CA GLY A 191 -16.72 0.72 -3.76
C GLY A 191 -15.34 0.97 -3.17
N CYS A 192 -15.18 2.11 -2.46
CA CYS A 192 -13.86 2.51 -1.94
C CYS A 192 -13.21 1.47 -1.02
N HIS A 193 -14.01 0.76 -0.21
CA HIS A 193 -13.50 -0.28 0.68
C HIS A 193 -13.03 -1.52 -0.09
N THR A 194 -13.61 -1.81 -1.25
CA THR A 194 -13.20 -2.92 -2.12
C THR A 194 -11.72 -2.80 -2.50
N PHE A 195 -11.24 -1.61 -2.90
CA PHE A 195 -9.82 -1.38 -3.22
C PHE A 195 -8.88 -1.70 -2.05
N ARG A 196 -9.29 -1.36 -0.82
CA ARG A 196 -8.51 -1.68 0.39
C ARG A 196 -8.47 -3.18 0.65
N HIS A 197 -9.59 -3.87 0.47
CA HIS A 197 -9.65 -5.33 0.59
C HIS A 197 -8.80 -6.00 -0.49
N SER A 198 -8.89 -5.51 -1.73
CA SER A 198 -8.05 -5.94 -2.85
C SER A 198 -6.57 -5.77 -2.56
N PHE A 199 -6.15 -4.64 -2.01
CA PHE A 199 -4.75 -4.44 -1.61
C PHE A 199 -4.28 -5.48 -0.60
N ALA A 200 -5.09 -5.75 0.42
CA ALA A 200 -4.76 -6.73 1.45
C ALA A 200 -4.60 -8.13 0.85
N VAL A 201 -5.58 -8.54 0.04
CA VAL A 201 -5.56 -9.83 -0.66
C VAL A 201 -4.37 -9.91 -1.62
N HIS A 202 -4.09 -8.86 -2.38
CA HIS A 202 -2.96 -8.81 -3.31
C HIS A 202 -1.62 -9.04 -2.61
N LEU A 203 -1.39 -8.37 -1.48
CA LEU A 203 -0.16 -8.58 -0.71
C LEU A 203 -0.08 -9.99 -0.12
N LEU A 204 -1.18 -10.55 0.37
CA LEU A 204 -1.20 -11.92 0.90
C LEU A 204 -0.95 -12.96 -0.19
N LEU A 205 -1.56 -12.78 -1.38
CA LEU A 205 -1.31 -13.63 -2.55
C LEU A 205 0.16 -13.60 -2.97
N HIS A 206 0.87 -12.51 -2.72
CA HIS A 206 2.33 -12.40 -2.93
C HIS A 206 3.16 -12.81 -1.70
N GLY A 207 2.58 -13.57 -0.77
CA GLY A 207 3.28 -14.14 0.38
C GLY A 207 3.75 -13.11 1.41
N ARG A 208 3.19 -11.88 1.42
CA ARG A 208 3.61 -10.88 2.40
C ARG A 208 3.11 -11.23 3.80
N PRO A 209 3.94 -11.08 4.85
CA PRO A 209 3.54 -11.45 6.21
C PRO A 209 2.27 -10.71 6.67
N LEU A 210 1.33 -11.42 7.29
CA LEU A 210 0.05 -10.85 7.74
C LEU A 210 0.22 -9.60 8.63
N LYS A 211 1.19 -9.64 9.56
CA LYS A 211 1.50 -8.52 10.44
C LYS A 211 1.97 -7.29 9.67
N PHE A 212 2.75 -7.48 8.60
CA PHE A 212 3.20 -6.40 7.72
C PHE A 212 2.01 -5.79 6.97
N VAL A 213 1.14 -6.61 6.38
CA VAL A 213 -0.10 -6.16 5.73
C VAL A 213 -0.99 -5.38 6.71
N SER A 214 -1.18 -5.88 7.92
CA SER A 214 -1.96 -5.23 8.99
C SER A 214 -1.42 -3.84 9.34
N GLN A 215 -0.09 -3.69 9.41
CA GLN A 215 0.58 -2.41 9.67
C GLN A 215 0.38 -1.41 8.53
N LEU A 216 0.49 -1.84 7.27
CA LEU A 216 0.23 -1.00 6.09
C LEU A 216 -1.23 -0.53 6.02
N LEU A 217 -2.17 -1.41 6.39
CA LEU A 217 -3.57 -1.06 6.51
C LEU A 217 -3.85 -0.11 7.68
N GLY A 218 -2.98 -0.06 8.69
CA GLY A 218 -3.18 0.72 9.91
C GLY A 218 -4.30 0.16 10.79
N HIS A 219 -4.44 -1.17 10.82
CA HIS A 219 -5.33 -1.85 11.76
C HIS A 219 -4.76 -1.79 13.18
N ARG A 220 -5.64 -1.67 14.18
CA ARG A 220 -5.22 -1.66 15.59
C ARG A 220 -4.88 -3.06 16.10
N SER A 221 -5.43 -4.09 15.48
CA SER A 221 -5.20 -5.48 15.82
C SER A 221 -5.16 -6.31 14.55
N VAL A 222 -4.49 -7.46 14.60
CA VAL A 222 -4.21 -8.32 13.44
C VAL A 222 -5.46 -9.11 13.02
N GLU A 223 -6.37 -9.35 13.96
CA GLU A 223 -7.65 -10.05 13.81
C GLU A 223 -8.50 -9.45 12.68
N SER A 224 -8.45 -8.11 12.49
CA SER A 224 -9.14 -7.43 11.38
C SER A 224 -8.55 -7.75 9.99
N THR A 225 -7.35 -8.34 9.96
CA THR A 225 -6.60 -8.72 8.77
C THR A 225 -6.60 -10.23 8.57
N GLU A 226 -6.81 -11.03 9.63
CA GLU A 226 -6.89 -12.49 9.57
C GLU A 226 -7.98 -12.96 8.60
N VAL A 227 -9.08 -12.23 8.49
CA VAL A 227 -10.16 -12.56 7.53
C VAL A 227 -9.66 -12.71 6.09
N TYR A 228 -8.58 -12.02 5.69
CA TYR A 228 -8.04 -12.12 4.33
C TYR A 228 -7.18 -13.38 4.12
N THR A 229 -6.72 -14.06 5.18
CA THR A 229 -5.93 -15.31 5.03
C THR A 229 -6.77 -16.45 4.47
N ASN A 230 -8.10 -16.32 4.53
CA ASN A 230 -9.05 -17.25 3.91
C ASN A 230 -8.83 -17.44 2.40
N VAL A 231 -8.28 -16.42 1.71
CA VAL A 231 -7.90 -16.56 0.29
C VAL A 231 -6.76 -17.57 0.12
N LEU A 232 -5.81 -17.58 1.06
CA LEU A 232 -4.66 -18.51 1.04
C LEU A 232 -5.11 -19.95 1.24
N THR A 233 -6.08 -20.19 2.13
CA THR A 233 -6.60 -21.54 2.37
C THR A 233 -7.38 -22.08 1.18
N PHE A 234 -8.10 -21.21 0.46
CA PHE A 234 -8.94 -21.62 -0.67
C PHE A 234 -8.15 -21.82 -1.97
N ASP A 235 -7.01 -21.15 -2.10
CA ASP A 235 -6.01 -21.40 -3.15
C ASP A 235 -4.75 -22.10 -2.64
N GLY A 236 -4.88 -22.87 -1.55
CA GLY A 236 -3.75 -23.48 -0.84
C GLY A 236 -2.87 -24.36 -1.72
N ALA A 237 -3.41 -24.92 -2.81
CA ALA A 237 -2.62 -25.71 -3.76
C ALA A 237 -1.47 -24.91 -4.40
N HIS A 238 -1.66 -23.63 -4.72
CA HIS A 238 -0.60 -22.80 -5.30
C HIS A 238 0.47 -22.44 -4.26
N PHE A 239 0.06 -22.20 -3.01
CA PHE A 239 1.00 -21.93 -1.91
C PHE A 239 1.78 -23.15 -1.43
N LEU A 240 1.28 -24.35 -1.72
CA LEU A 240 1.95 -25.61 -1.44
C LEU A 240 2.80 -26.10 -2.63
N GLU A 241 2.72 -25.42 -3.78
CA GLU A 241 3.51 -25.76 -4.96
C GLU A 241 5.00 -25.53 -4.69
N GLY A 242 5.82 -26.56 -4.91
CA GLY A 242 7.25 -26.52 -4.61
C GLY A 242 7.62 -26.67 -3.12
N VAL A 243 6.63 -26.91 -2.24
CA VAL A 243 6.91 -27.36 -0.87
C VAL A 243 7.25 -28.85 -0.92
N ASP A 244 8.54 -29.14 -0.80
CA ASP A 244 9.02 -30.51 -0.67
C ASP A 244 8.77 -31.03 0.75
N PHE A 245 8.02 -32.11 0.85
CA PHE A 245 7.71 -32.76 2.12
C PHE A 245 8.61 -33.97 2.40
N HIS A 246 9.41 -34.42 1.42
CA HIS A 246 10.18 -35.67 1.49
C HIS A 246 11.59 -35.56 0.87
#